data_AF-A0A0N0ANC1-F1
#
_entry.id   AF-A0A0N0ANC1-F1
#
_cell.length_a   1.000
_cell.length_b   1.000
_cell.length_c   1.000
_cell.angle_alpha   90.00
_cell.angle_beta   90.00
_cell.angle_gamma   90.00
#
_symmetry.space_group_name_H-M   'P 1'
#
loop_
_entity.id
_entity.type
_entity.pdbx_description
1 polymer ?
#
loop_
_entity_poly.entity_id
_entity_poly.type
_entity_poly.pdbx_seq_one_letter_code
_entity_poly.pdbx_strand_id
1 'polypeptide(L)'
;MDGDVRIDLDGPAGTLRVSGPGLPVVELVRAPGAAPVDHVPIGTRKAALLTLTVDGAPAVLRPARGRLLRRSYRVDAVVGGVRHRLVPCSYAESRLTRNGRRTGTLISGGDGRVDAEWLPDRAPEPLDVAVGTALAAAFGTGAAPWWETVGDIVTELIP
;
A
#
# COMPACT_ATOMS: atom_id res chain seq x y z
N MET A 1 15.10 7.08 -17.49
CA MET A 1 15.66 6.59 -16.22
C MET A 1 14.48 6.47 -15.27
N ASP A 2 13.84 5.30 -15.27
CA ASP A 2 12.78 5.02 -14.30
C ASP A 2 13.49 4.73 -12.99
N GLY A 3 13.34 5.66 -12.04
CA GLY A 3 13.86 5.47 -10.71
C GLY A 3 12.93 4.52 -9.96
N ASP A 4 13.39 3.31 -9.69
CA ASP A 4 12.60 2.32 -8.97
C ASP A 4 12.09 2.86 -7.62
N VAL A 5 10.81 2.65 -7.36
CA VAL A 5 10.19 2.99 -6.07
C VAL A 5 10.77 2.05 -5.01
N ARG A 6 11.43 2.62 -4.01
CA ARG A 6 11.95 1.89 -2.86
C ARG A 6 10.92 1.88 -1.74
N ILE A 7 10.67 0.67 -1.24
CA ILE A 7 9.76 0.41 -0.12
C ILE A 7 10.59 -0.24 0.98
N ASP A 8 10.59 0.36 2.17
CA ASP A 8 11.20 -0.18 3.37
C ASP A 8 10.09 -0.40 4.39
N LEU A 9 9.70 -1.67 4.59
CA LEU A 9 8.64 -2.08 5.49
C LEU A 9 9.22 -2.96 6.59
N ASP A 10 9.10 -2.50 7.83
CA ASP A 10 9.35 -3.30 9.03
C ASP A 10 8.03 -3.40 9.82
N GLY A 11 7.29 -4.48 9.56
CA GLY A 11 6.02 -4.77 10.23
C GLY A 11 6.17 -4.92 11.76
N PRO A 12 7.16 -5.68 12.26
CA PRO A 12 7.49 -5.75 13.68
C PRO A 12 7.73 -4.39 14.33
N ALA A 13 8.61 -3.55 13.78
CA ALA A 13 8.86 -2.19 14.27
C ALA A 13 7.68 -1.24 14.00
N GLY A 14 6.81 -1.58 13.06
CA GLY A 14 5.65 -0.79 12.67
C GLY A 14 6.01 0.43 11.84
N THR A 15 7.06 0.34 11.02
CA THR A 15 7.53 1.43 10.17
C THR A 15 7.40 1.06 8.70
N LEU A 16 7.02 2.04 7.89
CA LEU A 16 7.04 1.96 6.45
C LEU A 16 7.59 3.27 5.89
N ARG A 17 8.49 3.17 4.91
CA ARG A 17 8.97 4.29 4.12
C ARG A 17 8.90 3.99 2.63
N VAL A 18 8.31 4.89 1.87
CA VAL A 18 8.31 4.87 0.40
C VAL A 18 9.11 6.07 -0.11
N SER A 19 10.04 5.83 -1.01
CA SER A 19 10.90 6.86 -1.60
C SER A 19 11.34 6.48 -3.01
N GLY A 20 11.78 7.46 -3.80
CA GLY A 20 12.30 7.21 -5.14
C GLY A 20 12.60 8.52 -5.86
N PRO A 21 13.35 8.49 -6.97
CA PRO A 21 13.63 9.69 -7.77
C PRO A 21 12.33 10.39 -8.21
N GLY A 22 12.20 11.68 -7.89
CA GLY A 22 11.03 12.49 -8.25
C GLY A 22 9.77 12.21 -7.44
N LEU A 23 9.81 11.29 -6.47
CA LEU A 23 8.69 11.00 -5.56
C LEU A 23 8.86 11.76 -4.24
N PRO A 24 7.77 12.24 -3.62
CA PRO A 24 7.81 12.66 -2.23
C PRO A 24 8.08 11.45 -1.34
N VAL A 25 8.76 11.67 -0.21
CA VAL A 25 8.98 10.62 0.79
C VAL A 25 7.70 10.44 1.59
N VAL A 26 7.18 9.22 1.64
CA VAL A 26 6.00 8.88 2.45
C VAL A 26 6.44 7.99 3.60
N GLU A 27 6.14 8.38 4.83
CA GLU A 27 6.44 7.60 6.02
C GLU A 27 5.16 7.29 6.79
N LEU A 28 5.02 6.04 7.22
CA LEU A 28 3.94 5.58 8.06
C LEU A 28 4.52 4.87 9.28
N VAL A 29 4.15 5.34 10.46
CA VAL A 29 4.64 4.83 11.74
C VAL A 29 3.48 4.40 12.62
N ARG A 30 3.56 3.18 13.15
CA ARG A 30 2.68 2.67 14.21
C ARG A 30 3.22 3.14 15.57
N ALA A 31 2.33 3.64 16.42
CA ALA A 31 2.67 4.01 17.78
C ALA A 31 3.30 2.83 18.54
N PRO A 32 4.34 3.06 19.35
CA PRO A 32 5.05 2.01 20.08
C PRO A 32 4.14 1.35 21.13
N GLY A 33 4.50 0.12 21.52
CA GLY A 33 3.83 -0.62 22.61
C GLY A 33 2.52 -1.30 22.23
N ALA A 34 2.00 -1.10 21.01
CA ALA A 34 0.89 -1.89 20.48
C ALA A 34 1.40 -3.18 19.83
N ALA A 35 0.93 -4.33 20.32
CA ALA A 35 1.20 -5.61 19.68
C ALA A 35 0.69 -5.59 18.22
N PRO A 36 1.52 -5.99 17.24
CA PRO A 36 1.10 -6.07 15.86
C PRO A 36 0.03 -7.15 15.66
N VAL A 37 -0.78 -6.96 14.62
CA VAL A 37 -1.73 -7.93 14.11
C VAL A 37 -1.11 -8.58 12.88
N ASP A 38 -0.84 -9.89 12.94
CA ASP A 38 0.00 -10.62 11.97
C ASP A 38 -0.45 -10.51 10.51
N HIS A 39 -1.75 -10.37 10.26
CA HIS A 39 -2.31 -10.27 8.90
C HIS A 39 -2.45 -8.84 8.37
N VAL A 40 -1.88 -7.85 9.09
CA VAL A 40 -1.82 -6.46 8.64
C VAL A 40 -0.34 -6.11 8.50
N PRO A 41 0.16 -5.72 7.32
CA PRO A 41 1.60 -5.54 7.12
C PRO A 41 2.23 -4.48 8.03
N ILE A 42 1.59 -3.32 8.19
CA ILE A 42 1.98 -2.29 9.18
C ILE A 42 1.58 -2.66 10.63
N GLY A 43 1.08 -3.87 10.85
CA GLY A 43 0.66 -4.45 12.14
C GLY A 43 -0.59 -3.85 12.78
N THR A 44 -1.23 -2.83 12.20
CA THR A 44 -2.53 -2.38 12.72
C THR A 44 -3.36 -1.64 11.68
N ARG A 45 -4.69 -1.69 11.84
CA ARG A 45 -5.64 -0.82 11.11
C ARG A 45 -6.22 0.29 11.99
N LYS A 46 -5.80 0.39 13.25
CA LYS A 46 -6.31 1.39 14.18
C LYS A 46 -5.71 2.76 13.81
N ALA A 47 -6.49 3.62 13.16
CA ALA A 47 -6.05 4.95 12.72
C ALA A 47 -5.40 5.78 13.85
N ALA A 48 -5.92 5.68 15.08
CA ALA A 48 -5.40 6.40 16.24
C ALA A 48 -3.98 5.95 16.66
N LEU A 49 -3.49 4.83 16.14
CA LEU A 49 -2.15 4.32 16.40
C LEU A 49 -1.22 4.53 15.18
N LEU A 50 -1.65 5.27 14.16
CA LEU A 50 -0.90 5.43 12.92
C LEU A 50 -0.66 6.90 12.62
N THR A 51 0.59 7.24 12.30
CA THR A 51 0.99 8.57 11.83
C THR A 51 1.50 8.45 10.40
N LEU A 52 0.85 9.13 9.47
CA LEU A 52 1.28 9.25 8.08
C LEU A 52 1.90 10.63 7.88
N THR A 53 3.08 10.68 7.24
CA THR A 53 3.68 11.93 6.77
C THR A 53 4.08 11.82 5.30
N VAL A 54 4.11 12.97 4.63
CA VAL A 54 4.60 13.13 3.25
C VAL A 54 5.56 14.31 3.24
N ASP A 55 6.82 14.06 2.90
CA ASP A 55 7.95 14.99 3.07
C ASP A 55 8.00 15.60 4.48
N GLY A 56 7.73 14.77 5.49
CA GLY A 56 7.67 15.17 6.90
C GLY A 56 6.40 15.94 7.31
N ALA A 57 5.56 16.37 6.36
CA ALA A 57 4.29 17.02 6.65
C ALA A 57 3.21 15.99 7.05
N PRO A 58 2.45 16.21 8.14
CA PRO A 58 1.43 15.27 8.57
C PRO A 58 0.28 15.17 7.56
N ALA A 59 -0.20 13.94 7.36
CA ALA A 59 -1.32 13.62 6.50
C ALA A 59 -2.40 12.84 7.27
N VAL A 60 -3.64 12.93 6.80
CA VAL A 60 -4.76 12.22 7.44
C VAL A 60 -4.86 10.82 6.87
N LEU A 61 -4.88 9.81 7.74
CA LEU A 61 -5.06 8.41 7.37
C LEU A 61 -6.31 7.82 8.05
N ARG A 62 -7.16 7.16 7.27
CA ARG A 62 -8.43 6.58 7.73
C ARG A 62 -8.63 5.17 7.15
N PRO A 63 -7.97 4.14 7.70
CA PRO A 63 -8.26 2.75 7.35
C PRO A 63 -9.66 2.39 7.86
N ALA A 64 -10.46 1.73 7.02
CA ALA A 64 -11.71 1.15 7.47
C ALA A 64 -11.48 -0.12 8.31
N ARG A 65 -12.50 -0.54 9.06
CA ARG A 65 -12.40 -1.53 10.14
C ARG A 65 -12.05 -2.96 9.70
N GLY A 66 -12.29 -3.34 8.44
CA GLY A 66 -11.92 -4.65 7.87
C GLY A 66 -12.60 -5.86 8.52
N ARG A 67 -13.94 -5.91 8.56
CA ARG A 67 -14.67 -6.94 9.34
C ARG A 67 -15.78 -7.72 8.63
N LEU A 68 -16.14 -7.38 7.38
CA LEU A 68 -17.36 -7.95 6.77
C LEU A 68 -17.25 -8.14 5.25
N LEU A 69 -17.13 -7.02 4.52
CA LEU A 69 -17.16 -6.98 3.05
C LEU A 69 -15.81 -6.47 2.54
N ARG A 70 -15.40 -6.81 1.31
CA ARG A 70 -14.16 -6.30 0.68
C ARG A 70 -14.00 -4.78 0.82
N ARG A 71 -15.09 -4.02 0.60
CA ARG A 71 -15.10 -2.55 0.79
C ARG A 71 -14.78 -2.07 2.20
N SER A 72 -14.94 -2.92 3.21
CA SER A 72 -14.62 -2.61 4.62
C SER A 72 -13.12 -2.58 4.89
N TYR A 73 -12.29 -3.03 3.94
CA TYR A 73 -10.83 -2.95 3.97
C TYR A 73 -10.28 -1.70 3.26
N ARG A 74 -11.14 -0.81 2.75
CA ARG A 74 -10.70 0.46 2.13
C ARG A 74 -9.79 1.25 3.06
N VAL A 75 -8.87 2.01 2.46
CA VAL A 75 -8.00 2.94 3.18
C VAL A 75 -8.09 4.29 2.47
N ASP A 76 -8.48 5.31 3.22
CA ASP A 76 -8.52 6.70 2.76
C ASP A 76 -7.30 7.45 3.31
N ALA A 77 -6.60 8.22 2.48
CA ALA A 77 -5.58 9.18 2.89
C ALA A 77 -5.91 10.56 2.33
N VAL A 78 -5.58 11.63 3.08
CA VAL A 78 -5.70 13.01 2.60
C VAL A 78 -4.36 13.70 2.80
N VAL A 79 -3.73 14.10 1.70
CA VAL A 79 -2.41 14.75 1.66
C VAL A 79 -2.55 16.05 0.89
N GLY A 80 -2.23 17.20 1.50
CA GLY A 80 -2.32 18.50 0.84
C GLY A 80 -3.70 18.80 0.23
N GLY A 81 -4.79 18.30 0.85
CA GLY A 81 -6.15 18.44 0.34
C GLY A 81 -6.53 17.45 -0.77
N VAL A 82 -5.60 16.67 -1.30
CA VAL A 82 -5.86 15.60 -2.26
C VAL A 82 -6.28 14.34 -1.52
N ARG A 83 -7.41 13.74 -1.91
CA ARG A 83 -7.90 12.50 -1.34
C ARG A 83 -7.45 11.31 -2.16
N HIS A 84 -6.66 10.44 -1.55
CA HIS A 84 -6.32 9.12 -2.07
C HIS A 84 -7.21 8.08 -1.40
N ARG A 85 -7.66 7.11 -2.18
CA ARG A 85 -8.41 5.98 -1.65
C ARG A 85 -8.00 4.70 -2.35
N LEU A 86 -7.56 3.74 -1.54
CA LEU A 86 -7.30 2.37 -1.93
C LEU A 86 -8.51 1.51 -1.53
N VAL A 87 -9.10 0.80 -2.48
CA VAL A 87 -10.24 -0.11 -2.22
C VAL A 87 -10.00 -1.45 -2.89
N PRO A 88 -10.13 -2.57 -2.17
CA PRO A 88 -10.09 -3.88 -2.81
C PRO A 88 -11.17 -4.00 -3.89
N CYS A 89 -10.76 -4.42 -5.08
CA CYS A 89 -11.64 -4.61 -6.24
C CYS A 89 -11.64 -6.03 -6.77
N SER A 90 -10.64 -6.85 -6.45
CA SER A 90 -10.62 -8.28 -6.76
C SER A 90 -10.11 -9.09 -5.56
N TYR A 91 -9.70 -10.34 -5.79
CA TYR A 91 -9.04 -11.16 -4.77
C TYR A 91 -7.69 -10.55 -4.38
N ALA A 92 -6.85 -10.23 -5.37
CA ALA A 92 -5.47 -9.77 -5.16
C ALA A 92 -5.29 -8.26 -5.33
N GLU A 93 -6.24 -7.57 -5.98
CA GLU A 93 -6.05 -6.18 -6.39
C GLU A 93 -6.84 -5.19 -5.55
N SER A 94 -6.23 -4.02 -5.40
CA SER A 94 -6.92 -2.81 -4.95
C SER A 94 -6.82 -1.71 -5.98
N ARG A 95 -7.95 -1.03 -6.22
CA ARG A 95 -8.03 0.16 -7.04
C ARG A 95 -7.58 1.37 -6.25
N LEU A 96 -6.71 2.19 -6.83
CA LEU A 96 -6.41 3.53 -6.32
C LEU A 96 -7.24 4.59 -7.03
N THR A 97 -7.74 5.55 -6.25
CA THR A 97 -8.39 6.74 -6.78
C THR A 97 -7.81 8.01 -6.17
N ARG A 98 -7.69 9.06 -6.98
CA ARG A 98 -7.41 10.44 -6.59
C ARG A 98 -8.69 11.26 -6.75
N ASN A 99 -9.19 11.85 -5.66
CA ASN A 99 -10.43 12.62 -5.65
C ASN A 99 -11.61 11.88 -6.32
N GLY A 100 -11.67 10.56 -6.14
CA GLY A 100 -12.70 9.69 -6.71
C GLY A 100 -12.45 9.24 -8.16
N ARG A 101 -11.44 9.76 -8.85
CA ARG A 101 -11.04 9.30 -10.19
C ARG A 101 -9.98 8.21 -10.08
N ARG A 102 -10.15 7.09 -10.79
CA ARG A 102 -9.17 5.99 -10.80
C ARG A 102 -7.85 6.46 -11.40
N THR A 103 -6.75 6.12 -10.75
CA THR A 103 -5.38 6.41 -11.22
C THR A 103 -4.59 5.13 -11.49
N GLY A 104 -4.96 4.00 -10.88
CA GLY A 104 -4.32 2.72 -11.11
C GLY A 104 -4.95 1.57 -10.34
N THR A 105 -4.31 0.41 -10.46
CA THR A 105 -4.54 -0.79 -9.68
C THR A 105 -3.22 -1.24 -9.07
N LEU A 106 -3.26 -1.74 -7.84
CA LEU A 106 -2.09 -2.17 -7.10
C LEU A 106 -2.31 -3.57 -6.52
N ILE A 107 -1.22 -4.32 -6.42
CA ILE A 107 -1.12 -5.66 -5.84
C ILE A 107 0.01 -5.63 -4.81
N SER A 108 -0.26 -6.11 -3.59
CA SER A 108 0.73 -6.29 -2.54
C SER A 108 0.28 -7.36 -1.56
N GLY A 109 1.17 -8.32 -1.31
CA GLY A 109 1.01 -9.36 -0.28
C GLY A 109 1.43 -8.88 1.12
N GLY A 110 1.92 -7.63 1.25
CA GLY A 110 2.42 -7.12 2.53
C GLY A 110 3.86 -7.50 2.86
N ASP A 111 4.62 -7.94 1.86
CA ASP A 111 6.02 -8.35 1.92
C ASP A 111 7.00 -7.21 1.59
N GLY A 112 6.53 -5.96 1.63
CA GLY A 112 7.31 -4.79 1.23
C GLY A 112 7.41 -4.62 -0.29
N ARG A 113 6.66 -5.38 -1.10
CA ARG A 113 6.58 -5.22 -2.55
C ARG A 113 5.21 -4.75 -2.99
N VAL A 114 5.19 -3.98 -4.07
CA VAL A 114 3.97 -3.47 -4.69
C VAL A 114 4.13 -3.48 -6.19
N ASP A 115 3.29 -4.27 -6.86
CA ASP A 115 3.12 -4.19 -8.30
C ASP A 115 1.98 -3.22 -8.59
N ALA A 116 2.23 -2.25 -9.47
CA ALA A 116 1.27 -1.20 -9.79
C ALA A 116 1.07 -1.08 -11.30
N GLU A 117 -0.19 -1.15 -11.71
CA GLU A 117 -0.63 -0.80 -13.06
C GLU A 117 -1.25 0.59 -13.01
N TRP A 118 -0.48 1.56 -13.48
CA TRP A 118 -0.89 2.96 -13.56
C TRP A 118 -1.62 3.23 -14.88
N LEU A 119 -2.70 4.03 -14.83
CA LEU A 119 -3.46 4.40 -16.02
C LEU A 119 -2.84 5.64 -16.70
N PRO A 120 -2.18 5.53 -17.86
CA PRO A 120 -1.45 6.65 -18.45
C PRO A 120 -2.37 7.80 -18.88
N ASP A 121 -3.58 7.48 -19.34
CA ASP A 121 -4.65 8.44 -19.70
C ASP A 121 -5.16 9.23 -18.49
N ARG A 122 -4.81 8.81 -17.27
CA ARG A 122 -5.18 9.46 -16.01
C ARG A 122 -4.04 10.24 -15.38
N ALA A 123 -2.87 10.26 -16.03
CA ALA A 123 -1.70 11.06 -15.66
C ALA A 123 -1.45 11.05 -14.14
N PRO A 124 -1.15 9.89 -13.54
CA PRO A 124 -0.87 9.80 -12.11
C PRO A 124 0.29 10.73 -11.76
N GLU A 125 0.11 11.52 -10.70
CA GLU A 125 1.16 12.39 -10.20
C GLU A 125 2.14 11.61 -9.31
N PRO A 126 3.37 12.10 -9.10
CA PRO A 126 4.32 11.49 -8.17
C PRO A 126 3.73 11.23 -6.77
N LEU A 127 2.85 12.14 -6.30
CA LEU A 127 2.13 11.97 -5.04
C LEU A 127 1.18 10.76 -5.06
N ASP A 128 0.49 10.52 -6.18
CA ASP A 128 -0.42 9.38 -6.33
C ASP A 128 0.36 8.06 -6.27
N VAL A 129 1.54 8.03 -6.92
CA VAL A 129 2.44 6.87 -6.92
C VAL A 129 2.94 6.60 -5.50
N ALA A 130 3.52 7.61 -4.84
CA ALA A 130 4.11 7.44 -3.52
C ALA A 130 3.07 7.04 -2.45
N VAL A 131 1.92 7.74 -2.41
CA VAL A 131 0.85 7.45 -1.44
C VAL A 131 0.17 6.12 -1.77
N GLY A 132 -0.14 5.85 -3.03
CA GLY A 132 -0.76 4.59 -3.45
C GLY A 132 0.08 3.38 -3.05
N THR A 133 1.38 3.44 -3.37
CA THR A 133 2.35 2.41 -2.99
C THR A 133 2.43 2.24 -1.48
N ALA A 134 2.51 3.34 -0.71
CA ALA A 134 2.55 3.26 0.75
C ALA A 134 1.30 2.61 1.33
N LEU A 135 0.11 2.94 0.82
CA LEU A 135 -1.14 2.33 1.27
C LEU A 135 -1.20 0.84 0.94
N ALA A 136 -0.78 0.43 -0.26
CA ALA A 136 -0.76 -0.96 -0.66
C ALA A 136 0.22 -1.78 0.18
N ALA A 137 1.46 -1.29 0.37
CA ALA A 137 2.47 -1.96 1.18
C ALA A 137 2.05 -2.05 2.66
N ALA A 138 1.48 -0.99 3.24
CA ALA A 138 1.10 -0.95 4.66
C ALA A 138 -0.06 -1.86 5.02
N PHE A 139 -1.05 -1.98 4.12
CA PHE A 139 -2.33 -2.62 4.45
C PHE A 139 -2.58 -3.91 3.67
N GLY A 140 -1.75 -4.21 2.67
CA GLY A 140 -1.97 -5.26 1.70
C GLY A 140 -3.16 -4.95 0.79
N THR A 141 -3.23 -5.67 -0.32
CA THR A 141 -4.36 -5.61 -1.25
C THR A 141 -5.21 -6.88 -1.26
N GLY A 142 -4.85 -7.87 -0.42
CA GLY A 142 -5.47 -9.19 -0.37
C GLY A 142 -4.82 -10.21 -1.30
N ALA A 143 -3.69 -9.88 -1.94
CA ALA A 143 -2.92 -10.83 -2.72
C ALA A 143 -2.40 -11.97 -1.83
N ALA A 144 -2.52 -13.20 -2.32
CA ALA A 144 -1.79 -14.32 -1.73
C ALA A 144 -0.28 -14.03 -1.84
N PRO A 145 0.54 -14.48 -0.88
CA PRO A 145 1.98 -14.31 -0.98
C PRO A 145 2.49 -14.89 -2.30
N TRP A 146 3.32 -14.13 -3.01
CA TRP A 146 3.88 -14.52 -4.32
C TRP A 146 4.61 -15.89 -4.33
N TRP A 147 4.99 -16.43 -3.16
CA TRP A 147 5.57 -17.78 -3.05
C TRP A 147 4.58 -18.93 -3.30
N GLU A 148 3.27 -18.71 -3.24
CA GLU A 148 2.27 -19.70 -3.68
C GLU A 148 2.19 -19.79 -5.22
N THR A 149 2.72 -18.81 -5.97
CA THR A 149 2.64 -18.77 -7.44
C THR A 149 3.90 -19.31 -8.14
N VAL A 150 5.01 -19.55 -7.41
CA VAL A 150 6.25 -20.12 -7.98
C VAL A 150 6.19 -21.66 -8.09
N GLY A 151 5.20 -22.31 -7.47
CA GLY A 151 5.03 -23.76 -7.47
C GLY A 151 4.84 -24.42 -8.84
N ASP A 152 4.52 -23.67 -9.90
CA ASP A 152 4.21 -24.24 -11.22
C ASP A 152 5.35 -24.17 -12.26
N ILE A 153 6.59 -23.77 -11.89
CA ILE A 153 7.73 -23.71 -12.84
C ILE A 153 8.76 -24.85 -12.65
N VAL A 154 8.56 -25.81 -11.74
CA VAL A 154 9.55 -26.88 -11.47
C VAL A 154 9.16 -28.27 -12.02
N THR A 155 8.30 -28.35 -13.04
CA THR A 155 7.96 -29.64 -13.69
C THR A 155 8.31 -29.71 -15.18
N GLU A 156 9.38 -29.04 -15.63
CA GLU A 156 9.89 -29.25 -17.00
C GLU A 156 11.42 -29.38 -17.13
N LEU A 157 12.14 -29.46 -16.01
CA LEU A 157 13.59 -29.72 -16.00
C LEU A 157 13.95 -30.79 -14.97
N ILE A 158 13.39 -31.97 -15.15
CA ILE A 158 14.02 -33.22 -14.69
C ILE A 158 14.04 -34.14 -15.91
N PRO A 159 15.23 -34.48 -16.47
CA PRO A 159 15.34 -35.43 -17.56
C PRO A 159 15.00 -36.86 -17.12
#